data_AF-A0A645HTD8-F1
#
_entry.id   AF-A0A645HTD8-F1
#
_cell.length_a   1.000
_cell.length_b   1.000
_cell.length_c   1.000
_cell.angle_alpha   90.00
_cell.angle_beta   90.00
_cell.angle_gamma   90.00
#
_symmetry.space_group_name_H-M   'P 1'
#
loop_
_entity.id
_entity.type
_entity.pdbx_description
1 polymer ?
#
loop_
_entity_poly.entity_id
_entity_poly.type
_entity_poly.pdbx_seq_one_letter_code
_entity_poly.pdbx_strand_id
1 'polypeptide(L)'
;MKRRDLRLVETRDAIAANSNQILQGITRAALQTTSFMSAASFQETTKVLNDAAINGKTDRLEGLKENVICGHLIPAGTGQRDLDKIVVYSRDEYDKKVDARRNVLDIEDGNSEE
;
A
#
# COMPACT_ATOMS: atom_id res chain seq x y z
N MET A 1 -42.75 13.27 9.59
CA MET A 1 -41.47 12.77 9.05
C MET A 1 -41.70 12.25 7.63
N LYS A 2 -41.47 13.07 6.60
CA LYS A 2 -41.57 12.64 5.20
C LYS A 2 -40.31 11.82 4.85
N ARG A 3 -40.48 10.52 4.64
CA ARG A 3 -39.43 9.68 4.03
C ARG A 3 -39.17 10.24 2.63
N ARG A 4 -37.91 10.47 2.28
CA ARG A 4 -37.51 10.93 0.96
C ARG A 4 -37.72 9.79 -0.02
N ASP A 5 -38.63 9.96 -0.97
CA ASP A 5 -38.93 9.01 -2.06
C ASP A 5 -37.78 9.00 -3.08
N LEU A 6 -36.62 8.46 -2.70
CA LEU A 6 -35.49 8.26 -3.62
C LEU A 6 -35.77 7.06 -4.53
N ARG A 7 -35.61 7.27 -5.85
CA ARG A 7 -35.63 6.19 -6.85
C ARG A 7 -34.55 5.16 -6.51
N LEU A 8 -34.94 3.89 -6.47
CA LEU A 8 -34.01 2.77 -6.34
C LEU A 8 -33.03 2.76 -7.52
N VAL A 9 -31.76 2.50 -7.23
CA VAL A 9 -30.70 2.37 -8.25
C VAL A 9 -30.97 1.11 -9.05
N GLU A 10 -31.24 1.28 -10.34
CA GLU A 10 -31.33 0.18 -11.29
C GLU A 10 -29.91 -0.28 -11.63
N THR A 11 -29.56 -1.49 -11.20
CA THR A 11 -28.29 -2.12 -11.55
C THR A 11 -28.48 -3.01 -12.78
N ARG A 12 -27.58 -2.90 -13.74
CA ARG A 12 -27.45 -3.88 -14.84
C ARG A 12 -26.77 -5.15 -14.34
N ASP A 13 -27.13 -6.30 -14.91
CA ASP A 13 -26.42 -7.55 -14.66
C ASP A 13 -24.95 -7.41 -15.04
N ALA A 14 -24.07 -7.85 -14.13
CA ALA A 14 -22.64 -7.77 -14.33
C ALA A 14 -22.18 -8.87 -15.29
N ILE A 15 -21.46 -8.48 -16.35
CA ILE A 15 -20.77 -9.44 -17.23
C ILE A 15 -19.43 -9.77 -16.60
N ALA A 16 -19.09 -11.05 -16.50
CA ALA A 16 -17.82 -11.50 -15.95
C ALA A 16 -16.63 -11.03 -16.82
N ALA A 17 -15.59 -10.50 -16.19
CA ALA A 17 -14.36 -10.15 -16.88
C ALA A 17 -13.55 -11.42 -17.21
N ASN A 18 -13.18 -11.60 -18.48
CA ASN A 18 -12.32 -12.69 -18.92
C ASN A 18 -10.89 -12.17 -19.16
N SER A 19 -9.88 -12.93 -18.76
CA SER A 19 -8.47 -12.58 -18.94
C SER A 19 -7.68 -13.75 -19.52
N ASN A 20 -6.70 -13.46 -20.40
CA ASN A 20 -5.79 -14.46 -20.97
C ASN A 20 -4.34 -14.10 -20.60
N GLN A 21 -3.49 -15.11 -20.39
CA GLN A 21 -2.08 -14.90 -20.10
C GLN A 21 -1.32 -14.55 -21.39
N ILE A 22 -0.51 -13.50 -21.35
CA ILE A 22 0.29 -13.04 -22.50
C ILE A 22 1.77 -13.12 -22.10
N LEU A 23 2.56 -13.84 -22.89
CA LEU A 23 4.01 -13.84 -22.73
C LEU A 23 4.60 -12.54 -23.29
N GLN A 24 5.33 -11.81 -22.45
CA GLN A 24 6.01 -10.58 -22.83
C GLN A 24 7.52 -10.71 -22.67
N GLY A 25 8.29 -10.11 -23.58
CA GLY A 25 9.73 -9.97 -23.41
C GLY A 25 10.09 -8.99 -22.30
N ILE A 26 11.29 -9.12 -21.73
CA ILE A 26 11.75 -8.33 -20.57
C ILE A 26 11.67 -6.82 -20.81
N THR A 27 12.00 -6.34 -22.02
CA THR A 27 11.97 -4.91 -22.37
C THR A 27 10.55 -4.37 -22.37
N ARG A 28 9.61 -5.12 -22.96
CA ARG A 28 8.20 -4.71 -23.04
C ARG A 28 7.55 -4.74 -21.65
N ALA A 29 7.84 -5.77 -20.87
CA ALA A 29 7.37 -5.87 -19.49
C ALA A 29 7.89 -4.71 -18.62
N ALA A 30 9.16 -4.32 -18.76
CA ALA A 30 9.76 -3.22 -18.00
C ALA A 30 9.15 -1.85 -18.35
N LEU A 31 8.87 -1.59 -19.63
CA LEU A 31 8.23 -0.35 -20.10
C LEU A 31 6.74 -0.25 -19.71
N GLN A 32 6.07 -1.39 -19.49
CA GLN A 32 4.66 -1.47 -19.10
C GLN A 32 4.44 -1.51 -17.57
N THR A 33 5.47 -1.22 -16.78
CA THR A 33 5.33 -1.11 -15.33
C THR A 33 4.36 0.01 -14.93
N THR A 34 3.74 -0.15 -13.76
CA THR A 34 2.73 0.80 -13.23
C THR A 34 3.34 2.15 -12.91
N SER A 35 4.58 2.16 -12.41
CA SER A 35 5.36 3.37 -12.16
C SER A 35 5.92 3.93 -13.45
N PHE A 36 5.54 5.17 -13.76
CA PHE A 36 6.11 5.89 -14.88
C PHE A 36 7.54 6.35 -14.58
N MET A 37 7.90 6.60 -13.31
CA MET A 37 9.27 6.98 -12.94
C MET A 37 10.24 5.81 -13.20
N SER A 38 9.85 4.61 -12.79
CA SER A 38 10.58 3.37 -13.05
C SER A 38 10.66 3.01 -14.53
N ALA A 39 9.57 3.22 -15.29
CA ALA A 39 9.54 2.97 -16.73
C ALA A 39 10.42 3.99 -17.50
N ALA A 40 10.31 5.28 -17.17
CA ALA A 40 11.03 6.36 -17.84
C ALA A 40 12.55 6.29 -17.61
N SER A 41 12.98 5.77 -16.46
CA SER A 41 14.40 5.57 -16.15
C SER A 41 15.02 4.36 -16.86
N PHE A 42 14.20 3.47 -17.45
CA PHE A 42 14.70 2.31 -18.17
C PHE A 42 15.09 2.68 -19.59
N GLN A 43 14.11 3.04 -20.43
CA GLN A 43 14.27 3.44 -21.84
C GLN A 43 13.08 4.32 -22.28
N GLU A 44 13.16 4.89 -23.49
CA GLU A 44 12.07 5.67 -24.12
C GLU A 44 11.51 6.83 -23.25
N THR A 45 12.38 7.49 -22.46
CA THR A 45 12.01 8.47 -21.43
C THR A 45 10.99 9.52 -21.89
N THR A 46 11.21 10.17 -23.04
CA THR A 46 10.31 11.22 -23.55
C THR A 46 8.90 10.71 -23.82
N LYS A 47 8.78 9.50 -24.36
CA LYS A 47 7.49 8.88 -24.67
C LYS A 47 6.74 8.51 -23.39
N VAL A 48 7.44 7.89 -22.43
CA VAL A 48 6.84 7.50 -21.15
C VAL A 48 6.36 8.72 -20.35
N LEU A 49 7.14 9.79 -20.31
CA LEU A 49 6.75 11.02 -19.60
C LEU A 49 5.57 11.73 -20.28
N ASN A 50 5.53 11.76 -21.62
CA ASN A 50 4.40 12.33 -22.35
C ASN A 50 3.10 11.56 -22.09
N ASP A 51 3.14 10.23 -22.19
CA ASP A 51 1.98 9.38 -21.90
C ASP A 51 1.52 9.53 -20.45
N ALA A 52 2.45 9.66 -19.49
CA ALA A 52 2.12 9.91 -18.09
C ALA A 52 1.46 11.27 -17.88
N ALA A 53 1.95 12.32 -18.54
CA ALA A 53 1.40 13.67 -18.47
C ALA A 53 -0.01 13.75 -19.08
N ILE A 54 -0.23 13.13 -20.25
CA ILE A 54 -1.54 13.08 -20.93
C ILE A 54 -2.57 12.35 -20.07
N ASN A 55 -2.19 11.23 -19.45
CA ASN A 55 -3.10 10.42 -18.63
C ASN A 55 -3.19 10.91 -17.17
N GLY A 56 -2.44 11.95 -16.77
CA GLY A 56 -2.39 12.41 -15.38
C GLY A 56 -1.93 11.33 -14.39
N LYS A 57 -1.01 10.44 -14.80
CA LYS A 57 -0.53 9.35 -13.94
C LYS A 57 0.19 9.90 -12.71
N THR A 58 -0.11 9.33 -11.55
CA THR A 58 0.57 9.63 -10.29
C THR A 58 1.33 8.40 -9.81
N ASP A 59 2.58 8.58 -9.43
CA ASP A 59 3.42 7.52 -8.89
C ASP A 59 3.25 7.43 -7.36
N ARG A 60 3.11 6.22 -6.84
CA ARG A 60 2.89 5.97 -5.40
C ARG A 60 4.15 5.56 -4.65
N LEU A 61 5.31 5.49 -5.34
CA LEU A 61 6.59 5.14 -4.74
C LEU A 61 6.53 3.81 -3.96
N GLU A 62 5.86 2.81 -4.54
CA GLU A 62 5.74 1.47 -3.93
C GLU A 62 6.92 0.57 -4.33
N GLY A 63 7.59 0.90 -5.44
CA GLY A 63 8.70 0.14 -5.99
C GLY A 63 10.07 0.58 -5.47
N LEU A 64 11.07 -0.25 -5.76
CA LEU A 64 12.47 0.02 -5.41
C LEU A 64 13.04 1.22 -6.18
N LYS A 65 12.90 1.23 -7.51
CA LYS A 65 13.55 2.24 -8.36
C LYS A 65 12.99 3.63 -8.14
N GLU A 66 11.68 3.76 -7.99
CA GLU A 66 11.03 5.03 -7.64
C GLU A 66 11.64 5.66 -6.39
N ASN A 67 11.74 4.89 -5.31
CA ASN A 67 12.29 5.38 -4.05
C ASN A 67 13.78 5.73 -4.18
N VAL A 68 14.55 4.96 -4.95
CA VAL A 68 15.97 5.28 -5.24
C VAL A 68 16.08 6.60 -6.01
N ILE A 69 15.27 6.81 -7.06
CA ILE A 69 15.29 8.04 -7.87
C ILE A 69 14.91 9.26 -7.01
N CYS A 70 13.91 9.12 -6.14
CA CYS A 70 13.45 10.18 -5.24
C CYS A 70 14.33 10.35 -3.99
N GLY A 71 15.34 9.51 -3.76
CA GLY A 71 16.17 9.54 -2.55
C GLY A 71 15.45 9.16 -1.25
N HIS A 72 14.35 8.40 -1.33
CA HIS A 72 13.62 7.89 -0.17
C HIS A 72 14.18 6.54 0.31
N LEU A 73 13.83 6.15 1.54
CA LEU A 73 14.16 4.82 2.05
C LEU A 73 13.49 3.75 1.17
N ILE A 74 14.28 2.81 0.66
CA ILE A 74 13.76 1.75 -0.21
C ILE A 74 12.86 0.78 0.56
N PRO A 75 11.79 0.24 -0.05
CA PRO A 75 10.87 -0.70 0.59
C PRO A 75 11.45 -2.13 0.68
N ALA A 76 12.69 -2.26 1.14
CA ALA A 76 13.39 -3.53 1.29
C ALA A 76 14.38 -3.47 2.46
N GLY A 77 14.70 -4.63 3.03
CA GLY A 77 15.57 -4.71 4.20
C GLY A 77 14.97 -3.95 5.38
N THR A 78 15.75 -3.05 5.99
CA THR A 78 15.31 -2.22 7.12
C THR A 78 14.22 -1.21 6.75
N GLY A 79 14.02 -0.91 5.47
CA GLY A 79 12.94 -0.03 4.99
C GLY A 79 11.63 -0.76 4.71
N GLN A 80 11.49 -2.03 5.13
CA GLN A 80 10.18 -2.69 5.12
C GLN A 80 9.23 -2.01 6.11
N ARG A 81 8.06 -1.62 5.61
CA ARG A 81 7.01 -0.96 6.41
C ARG A 81 6.57 -1.78 7.63
N ASP A 82 6.71 -3.10 7.58
CA ASP A 82 6.39 -4.00 8.68
C ASP A 82 7.40 -3.89 9.84
N LEU A 83 8.64 -3.52 9.55
CA LEU A 83 9.71 -3.37 10.53
C LEU A 83 9.71 -1.99 11.20
N ASP A 84 9.09 -0.97 10.60
CA ASP A 84 9.06 0.42 11.09
C ASP A 84 8.51 0.54 12.53
N LYS A 85 7.64 -0.37 12.96
CA LYS A 85 6.96 -0.31 14.26
C LYS A 85 7.57 -1.24 15.31
N ILE A 86 8.63 -1.96 14.97
CA ILE A 86 9.28 -2.88 15.91
C ILE A 86 10.13 -2.05 16.87
N VAL A 87 9.71 -2.01 18.14
CA VAL A 87 10.49 -1.39 19.21
C VAL A 87 11.13 -2.49 20.03
N VAL A 88 12.46 -2.45 20.12
CA VAL A 88 13.25 -3.40 20.90
C VAL A 88 13.50 -2.80 22.30
N TYR A 89 13.29 -3.60 23.34
CA TYR A 89 13.54 -3.22 24.73
C TYR A 89 14.63 -4.09 25.34
N SER A 90 15.29 -3.58 26.38
CA SER A 90 16.08 -4.45 27.26
C SER A 90 15.15 -5.43 28.00
N ARG A 91 15.68 -6.59 28.43
CA ARG A 91 14.86 -7.64 29.06
C ARG A 91 14.11 -7.12 30.29
N ASP A 92 14.80 -6.35 31.13
CA ASP A 92 14.23 -5.77 32.35
C ASP A 92 13.12 -4.74 32.05
N GLU A 93 13.24 -3.98 30.97
CA GLU A 93 12.20 -3.02 30.54
C GLU A 93 11.01 -3.69 29.86
N TYR A 94 11.26 -4.78 29.14
CA TYR A 94 10.22 -5.59 28.52
C TYR A 94 9.31 -6.21 29.59
N ASP A 95 9.90 -6.85 30.60
CA ASP A 95 9.16 -7.50 31.69
C ASP A 95 8.30 -6.46 32.43
N LYS A 96 8.85 -5.28 32.76
CA LYS A 96 8.08 -4.16 33.36
C LYS A 96 6.91 -3.70 32.49
N LYS A 97 7.09 -3.62 31.16
CA LYS A 97 6.01 -3.21 30.23
C LYS A 97 4.95 -4.29 30.06
N VAL A 98 5.33 -5.55 30.07
CA VAL A 98 4.40 -6.68 30.02
C VAL A 98 3.58 -6.73 31.32
N ASP A 99 4.23 -6.59 32.46
CA ASP A 99 3.56 -6.56 33.77
C ASP A 99 2.61 -5.37 33.89
N ALA A 100 3.05 -4.18 33.45
CA ALA A 100 2.18 -3.00 33.40
C ALA A 100 0.96 -3.22 32.48
N ARG A 101 1.14 -3.86 31.32
CA ARG A 101 0.03 -4.16 30.39
C ARG A 101 -0.93 -5.19 30.97
N ARG A 102 -0.41 -6.21 31.66
CA ARG A 102 -1.20 -7.26 32.32
C ARG A 102 -2.06 -6.67 33.43
N ASN A 103 -1.47 -5.83 34.28
CA ASN A 103 -2.19 -5.17 35.36
C ASN A 103 -3.32 -4.26 34.88
N VAL A 104 -3.19 -3.63 33.69
CA VAL A 104 -4.27 -2.81 33.11
C VAL A 104 -5.43 -3.69 32.62
N LEU A 105 -5.14 -4.82 31.96
CA LEU A 105 -6.17 -5.76 31.50
C LEU A 105 -6.93 -6.39 32.68
N ASP A 106 -6.22 -6.77 33.74
CA ASP A 106 -6.84 -7.34 34.95
C ASP A 106 -7.75 -6.33 35.68
N ILE A 107 -7.50 -5.01 35.54
CA ILE A 107 -8.37 -3.95 36.06
C ILE A 107 -9.63 -3.77 35.20
N GLU A 108 -9.53 -3.86 33.87
CA GLU A 108 -10.69 -3.71 32.97
C GLU A 108 -11.69 -4.86 33.12
N ASP A 109 -11.21 -6.10 33.26
CA ASP A 109 -12.08 -7.26 33.46
C ASP A 109 -12.82 -7.18 34.82
N GLY A 110 -12.15 -6.70 35.87
CA GLY A 110 -12.75 -6.52 37.20
C GLY A 110 -13.76 -5.37 37.31
N ASN A 111 -13.76 -4.44 36.36
CA ASN A 111 -14.70 -3.30 36.32
C ASN A 111 -15.89 -3.55 35.40
N SER A 112 -15.97 -4.73 34.78
CA SER A 112 -17.07 -5.17 33.91
C SER A 112 -18.08 -6.09 34.61
N GLU A 113 -17.79 -6.50 35.85
CA GLU A 113 -18.64 -7.36 36.70
C GLU A 113 -19.41 -6.59 37.80
N GLU A 114 -19.44 -5.25 37.79
CA GLU A 114 -20.34 -4.42 38.63
C GLU A 114 -21.45 -3.72 37.83
#